data_AF-A0A932X527-F1
#
_entry.id   AF-A0A932X527-F1
#
_cell.length_a   1.000
_cell.length_b   1.000
_cell.length_c   1.000
_cell.angle_alpha   90.00
_cell.angle_beta   90.00
_cell.angle_gamma   90.00
#
_symmetry.space_group_name_H-M   'P 1'
#
loop_
_entity.id
_entity.type
_entity.pdbx_description
1 polymer ?
#
loop_
_entity_poly.entity_id
_entity_poly.type
_entity_poly.pdbx_seq_one_letter_code
_entity_poly.pdbx_strand_id
1 'polypeptide(L)'
;MPAVKDGSEQDEGKEARKAQIIAEIRRVAEVLQTSSPTQSQLRANDRVSVSKVKVTFGSWRAAIEAAGLEANPQGIVPGSARPLCTDDELLQEIIRVTRDLGREPGAAETAKPPEQQHRRRAQFGEPIDFRGLRFGPLNEQGVVYLFGMVSRELGFLVESIRTEYPDCEAKRCVDSKGQRWEHALIEFEYRSRDFQDHGHRAEDCDLVVCWVHDWQECPVQVPELRSRLRYLSPR
;
A
#
# COMPACT_ATOMS: atom_id res chain seq x y z
N MET A 1 -9.39 45.95 25.96
CA MET A 1 -10.04 44.64 26.14
C MET A 1 -9.70 43.77 24.94
N PRO A 2 -9.03 42.62 25.14
CA PRO A 2 -9.14 41.48 24.24
C PRO A 2 -9.91 40.34 24.91
N ALA A 3 -10.74 39.66 24.14
CA ALA A 3 -11.60 38.56 24.59
C ALA A 3 -10.76 37.33 24.96
N VAL A 4 -10.97 36.81 26.17
CA VAL A 4 -10.54 35.48 26.59
C VAL A 4 -11.46 34.48 25.87
N LYS A 5 -10.94 33.75 24.88
CA LYS A 5 -11.71 32.65 24.27
C LYS A 5 -11.76 31.49 25.25
N ASP A 6 -12.99 31.09 25.56
CA ASP A 6 -13.36 30.00 26.46
C ASP A 6 -12.65 28.69 26.12
N GLY A 7 -12.11 28.02 27.15
CA GLY A 7 -11.47 26.70 27.04
C GLY A 7 -12.47 25.55 26.87
N SER A 8 -13.78 25.80 26.97
CA SER A 8 -14.85 24.80 26.86
C SER A 8 -15.08 24.33 25.42
N GLU A 9 -15.04 25.23 24.43
CA GLU A 9 -15.24 24.88 23.01
C GLU A 9 -14.12 23.97 22.45
N GLN A 10 -12.91 24.09 22.98
CA GLN A 10 -11.77 23.28 22.53
C GLN A 10 -11.82 21.84 23.05
N ASP A 11 -12.48 21.61 24.19
CA ASP A 11 -12.58 20.29 24.81
C ASP A 11 -13.72 19.47 24.18
N GLU A 12 -14.84 20.12 23.85
CA GLU A 12 -15.94 19.49 23.10
C GLU A 12 -15.50 19.00 21.71
N GLY A 13 -14.69 19.79 21.00
CA GLY A 13 -14.15 19.40 19.69
C GLY A 13 -13.19 18.20 19.75
N LYS A 14 -12.48 18.02 20.87
CA LYS A 14 -11.60 16.86 21.09
C LYS A 14 -12.40 15.61 21.41
N GLU A 15 -13.41 15.71 22.27
CA GLU A 15 -14.27 14.57 22.60
C GLU A 15 -15.14 14.12 21.41
N ALA A 16 -15.66 15.04 20.59
CA ALA A 16 -16.35 14.69 19.35
C ALA A 16 -15.44 13.94 18.36
N ARG A 17 -14.18 14.39 18.22
CA ARG A 17 -13.19 13.73 17.38
C ARG A 17 -12.80 12.34 17.91
N LYS A 18 -12.66 12.21 19.22
CA LYS A 18 -12.39 10.93 19.90
C LYS A 18 -13.53 9.93 19.68
N ALA A 19 -14.78 10.40 19.79
CA ALA A 19 -15.97 9.60 19.50
C ALA A 19 -16.03 9.15 18.03
N GLN A 20 -15.68 10.04 17.08
CA GLN A 20 -15.62 9.70 15.66
C GLN A 20 -14.63 8.56 15.38
N ILE A 21 -13.45 8.62 16.00
CA ILE A 21 -12.42 7.58 15.84
C ILE A 21 -12.88 6.24 16.43
N ILE A 22 -13.51 6.27 17.61
CA ILE A 22 -14.07 5.06 18.25
C ILE A 22 -15.16 4.43 17.36
N ALA A 23 -16.06 5.23 16.82
CA ALA A 23 -17.14 4.75 15.96
C ALA A 23 -16.59 4.08 14.70
N GLU A 24 -15.54 4.65 14.09
CA GLU A 24 -14.93 4.06 12.90
C GLU A 24 -14.18 2.76 13.21
N ILE A 25 -13.46 2.69 14.32
CA ILE A 25 -12.79 1.46 14.76
C ILE A 25 -13.81 0.33 14.98
N ARG A 26 -14.95 0.63 15.62
CA ARG A 26 -16.06 -0.32 15.81
C ARG A 26 -16.67 -0.77 14.49
N ARG A 27 -16.91 0.16 13.56
CA ARG A 27 -17.45 -0.15 12.24
C ARG A 27 -16.54 -1.09 11.46
N VAL A 28 -15.22 -0.82 11.46
CA VAL A 28 -14.23 -1.68 10.78
C VAL A 28 -14.16 -3.06 11.45
N ALA A 29 -14.20 -3.12 12.78
CA ALA A 29 -14.28 -4.38 13.52
C ALA A 29 -15.51 -5.22 13.14
N GLU A 30 -16.69 -4.58 13.02
CA GLU A 30 -17.93 -5.24 12.63
C GLU A 30 -17.90 -5.75 11.18
N VAL A 31 -17.47 -4.91 10.24
CA VAL A 31 -17.36 -5.28 8.81
C VAL A 31 -16.40 -6.46 8.62
N LEU A 32 -15.30 -6.50 9.36
CA LEU A 32 -14.29 -7.55 9.26
C LEU A 32 -14.53 -8.71 10.22
N GLN A 33 -15.61 -8.68 11.01
CA GLN A 33 -15.93 -9.66 12.03
C GLN A 33 -14.73 -9.99 12.96
N THR A 34 -14.03 -8.95 13.40
CA THR A 34 -12.82 -9.07 14.24
C THR A 34 -12.88 -8.19 15.46
N SER A 35 -12.50 -8.74 16.61
CA SER A 35 -12.38 -7.98 17.86
C SER A 35 -11.09 -7.17 17.95
N SER A 36 -10.17 -7.27 16.96
CA SER A 36 -8.88 -6.58 16.99
C SER A 36 -8.45 -6.12 15.59
N PRO A 37 -9.11 -5.10 14.99
CA PRO A 37 -8.71 -4.57 13.70
C PRO A 37 -7.28 -3.99 13.75
N THR A 38 -6.52 -4.22 12.68
CA THR A 38 -5.14 -3.73 12.51
C THR A 38 -5.11 -2.32 11.93
N GLN A 39 -3.96 -1.64 12.05
CA GLN A 39 -3.76 -0.31 11.45
C GLN A 39 -3.96 -0.32 9.92
N SER A 40 -3.56 -1.40 9.25
CA SER A 40 -3.72 -1.54 7.79
C SER A 40 -5.19 -1.69 7.41
N GLN A 41 -5.96 -2.46 8.17
CA GLN A 41 -7.40 -2.63 7.97
C GLN A 41 -8.17 -1.31 8.17
N LEU A 42 -7.76 -0.46 9.12
CA LEU A 42 -8.36 0.87 9.27
C LEU A 42 -7.96 1.81 8.12
N ARG A 43 -6.71 1.74 7.62
CA ARG A 43 -6.25 2.57 6.48
C ARG A 43 -7.05 2.30 5.22
N ALA A 44 -7.38 1.04 4.94
CA ALA A 44 -8.17 0.64 3.78
C ALA A 44 -9.62 1.18 3.77
N ASN A 45 -10.04 1.88 4.82
CA ASN A 45 -11.40 2.40 4.98
C ASN A 45 -11.49 3.93 4.91
N ASP A 46 -10.38 4.64 4.69
CA ASP A 46 -10.20 6.10 4.41
C ASP A 46 -10.85 7.15 5.33
N ARG A 47 -11.76 6.76 6.22
CA ARG A 47 -12.53 7.69 7.07
C ARG A 47 -11.72 8.26 8.22
N VAL A 48 -10.73 7.51 8.71
CA VAL A 48 -9.87 7.90 9.84
C VAL A 48 -8.41 7.57 9.54
N SER A 49 -7.57 8.60 9.49
CA SER A 49 -6.12 8.43 9.38
C SER A 49 -5.52 7.85 10.66
N VAL A 50 -4.67 6.82 10.53
CA VAL A 50 -3.93 6.20 11.64
C VAL A 50 -3.08 7.21 12.42
N SER A 51 -2.55 8.24 11.74
CA SER A 51 -1.83 9.33 12.40
C SER A 51 -2.73 10.12 13.34
N LYS A 52 -4.01 10.33 12.99
CA LYS A 52 -5.00 10.98 13.86
C LYS A 52 -5.35 10.10 15.07
N VAL A 53 -5.38 8.78 14.91
CA VAL A 53 -5.60 7.83 16.03
C VAL A 53 -4.48 7.94 17.05
N LYS A 54 -3.21 7.91 16.60
CA LYS A 54 -2.04 8.03 17.47
C LYS A 54 -2.00 9.36 18.23
N VAL A 55 -2.34 10.47 17.57
CA VAL A 55 -2.41 11.79 18.21
C VAL A 55 -3.53 11.87 19.26
N THR A 56 -4.65 11.17 19.05
CA THR A 56 -5.83 11.27 19.93
C THR A 56 -5.78 10.31 21.12
N PHE A 57 -5.24 9.10 20.93
CA PHE A 57 -5.24 8.03 21.95
C PHE A 57 -3.84 7.65 22.45
N GLY A 58 -2.78 8.23 21.90
CA GLY A 58 -1.38 7.93 22.23
C GLY A 58 -0.88 6.61 21.62
N SER A 59 -1.70 5.55 21.64
CA SER A 59 -1.37 4.24 21.07
C SER A 59 -2.56 3.61 20.35
N TRP A 60 -2.26 2.69 19.42
CA TRP A 60 -3.28 1.89 18.75
C TRP A 60 -4.04 1.01 19.75
N ARG A 61 -3.34 0.42 20.70
CA ARG A 61 -3.91 -0.42 21.76
C ARG A 61 -4.97 0.35 22.56
N ALA A 62 -4.63 1.56 23.01
CA ALA A 62 -5.55 2.43 23.75
C ALA A 62 -6.79 2.82 22.92
N ALA A 63 -6.66 2.96 21.60
CA ALA A 63 -7.79 3.26 20.73
C ALA A 63 -8.74 2.04 20.58
N ILE A 64 -8.19 0.83 20.50
CA ILE A 64 -8.96 -0.43 20.45
C ILE A 64 -9.67 -0.67 21.79
N GLU A 65 -8.98 -0.47 22.91
CA GLU A 65 -9.56 -0.55 24.26
C GLU A 65 -10.66 0.50 24.48
N ALA A 66 -10.44 1.74 24.04
CA ALA A 66 -11.47 2.80 24.09
C ALA A 66 -12.68 2.49 23.21
N ALA A 67 -12.50 1.70 22.14
CA ALA A 67 -13.58 1.17 21.34
C ALA A 67 -14.33 0.00 22.01
N GLY A 68 -13.88 -0.48 23.17
CA GLY A 68 -14.47 -1.63 23.86
C GLY A 68 -14.17 -2.97 23.17
N LEU A 69 -13.07 -3.00 22.42
CA LEU A 69 -12.63 -4.16 21.65
C LEU A 69 -11.43 -4.82 22.35
N GLU A 70 -11.26 -6.14 22.15
CA GLU A 70 -10.14 -6.88 22.73
C GLU A 70 -8.87 -6.63 21.91
N ALA A 71 -7.99 -5.76 22.40
CA ALA A 71 -6.69 -5.58 21.77
C ALA A 71 -5.90 -6.90 21.82
N ASN A 72 -5.38 -7.32 20.68
CA ASN A 72 -4.51 -8.50 20.56
C ASN A 72 -3.44 -8.54 21.68
N PRO A 73 -3.57 -9.44 22.67
CA PRO A 73 -2.77 -9.38 23.89
C PRO A 73 -1.33 -9.87 23.69
N GLN A 74 -0.98 -10.39 22.51
CA GLN A 74 0.26 -11.14 22.30
C GLN A 74 1.09 -10.64 21.11
N GLY A 75 0.70 -9.52 20.48
CA GLY A 75 1.40 -8.99 19.30
C GLY A 75 1.43 -9.97 18.11
N ILE A 76 0.51 -10.94 18.09
CA ILE A 76 0.44 -11.97 17.06
C ILE A 76 -0.09 -11.36 15.77
N VAL A 77 0.70 -11.34 14.72
CA VAL A 77 0.23 -10.90 13.41
C VAL A 77 -0.82 -11.91 12.92
N PRO A 78 -1.99 -11.49 12.39
CA PRO A 78 -2.93 -12.40 11.77
C PRO A 78 -2.22 -13.25 10.70
N GLY A 79 -2.24 -14.57 10.84
CA GLY A 79 -1.52 -15.52 9.97
C GLY A 79 -0.14 -15.97 10.46
N SER A 80 0.33 -15.48 11.62
CA SER A 80 1.54 -15.98 12.29
C SER A 80 1.17 -16.79 13.54
N ALA A 81 1.74 -17.99 13.68
CA ALA A 81 1.50 -18.86 14.84
C ALA A 81 2.46 -18.60 16.02
N ARG A 82 3.24 -17.51 15.99
CA ARG A 82 4.24 -17.18 17.02
C ARG A 82 4.25 -15.67 17.35
N PRO A 83 4.33 -15.28 18.64
CA PRO A 83 4.63 -13.91 19.05
C PRO A 83 6.00 -13.46 18.53
N LEU A 84 6.19 -12.17 18.26
CA LEU A 84 7.48 -11.62 17.79
C LEU A 84 8.62 -11.76 18.82
N CYS A 85 8.28 -11.84 20.11
CA CYS A 85 9.05 -12.30 21.28
C CYS A 85 8.14 -12.09 22.50
N THR A 86 8.38 -12.77 23.61
CA THR A 86 7.69 -12.45 24.88
C THR A 86 8.25 -11.16 25.48
N ASP A 87 7.45 -10.45 26.29
CA ASP A 87 7.92 -9.26 27.01
C ASP A 87 9.15 -9.56 27.88
N ASP A 88 9.21 -10.77 28.45
CA ASP A 88 10.37 -11.23 29.23
C ASP A 88 11.61 -11.42 28.36
N GLU A 89 11.49 -12.03 27.17
CA GLU A 89 12.62 -12.18 26.24
C GLU A 89 13.13 -10.82 25.74
N LEU A 90 12.22 -9.88 25.45
CA LEU A 90 12.57 -8.52 25.07
C LEU A 90 13.26 -7.78 26.22
N LEU A 91 12.72 -7.90 27.43
CA LEU A 91 13.26 -7.26 28.62
C LEU A 91 14.67 -7.80 28.96
N GLN A 92 14.88 -9.11 28.86
CA GLN A 92 16.19 -9.71 29.07
C GLN A 92 17.22 -9.21 28.05
N GLU A 93 16.82 -9.04 26.78
CA GLU A 93 17.71 -8.52 25.75
C GLU A 93 18.05 -7.03 25.96
N ILE A 94 17.08 -6.21 26.38
CA ILE A 94 17.32 -4.81 26.74
C ILE A 94 18.25 -4.71 27.95
N ILE A 95 18.04 -5.53 28.98
CA ILE A 95 18.88 -5.57 30.19
C ILE A 95 20.32 -5.96 29.81
N ARG A 96 20.50 -6.95 28.93
CA ARG A 96 21.81 -7.37 28.42
C ARG A 96 22.50 -6.22 27.70
N VAL A 97 21.84 -5.62 26.71
CA VAL A 97 22.41 -4.52 25.91
C VAL A 97 22.74 -3.29 26.77
N THR A 98 21.89 -2.95 27.73
CA THR A 98 22.12 -1.81 28.64
C THR A 98 23.34 -2.05 29.53
N ARG A 99 23.51 -3.27 30.05
CA ARG A 99 24.68 -3.67 30.85
C ARG A 99 25.96 -3.57 30.03
N ASP A 100 25.93 -4.06 28.79
CA ASP A 100 27.09 -4.09 27.90
C ASP A 100 27.50 -2.67 27.46
N LEU A 101 26.54 -1.75 27.31
CA LEU A 101 26.80 -0.36 26.91
C LEU A 101 27.12 0.58 28.08
N GLY A 102 26.80 0.20 29.32
CA GLY A 102 26.97 1.06 30.51
C GLY A 102 26.09 2.33 30.49
N ARG A 103 25.10 2.38 29.59
CA ARG A 103 24.14 3.48 29.39
C ARG A 103 22.86 2.95 28.76
N GLU A 104 21.77 3.70 28.84
CA GLU A 104 20.52 3.36 28.14
C GLU A 104 20.74 3.31 26.62
N PRO A 105 20.37 2.22 25.93
CA PRO A 105 20.55 2.08 24.49
C PRO A 105 19.69 3.06 23.70
N GLY A 106 20.31 3.71 22.70
CA GLY A 106 19.61 4.55 21.73
C GLY A 106 19.05 3.76 20.55
N ALA A 107 18.24 4.40 19.70
CA ALA A 107 17.57 3.75 18.55
C ALA A 107 18.51 3.00 17.59
N ALA A 108 19.77 3.44 17.47
CA ALA A 108 20.80 2.81 16.65
C ALA A 108 21.33 1.48 17.24
N GLU A 109 21.26 1.31 18.56
CA GLU A 109 21.77 0.14 19.30
C GLU A 109 20.68 -0.92 19.49
N THR A 110 19.40 -0.53 19.45
CA THR A 110 18.25 -1.44 19.35
C THR A 110 17.98 -1.94 17.93
N ALA A 111 18.60 -1.31 16.92
CA ALA A 111 18.51 -1.78 15.55
C ALA A 111 19.36 -3.06 15.40
N LYS A 112 18.80 -4.11 14.79
CA LYS A 112 19.55 -5.35 14.53
C LYS A 112 20.85 -5.01 13.77
N PRO A 113 22.01 -5.62 14.13
CA PRO A 113 23.26 -5.42 13.40
C PRO A 113 23.05 -5.68 11.90
N PRO A 114 23.68 -4.91 10.99
CA PRO A 114 23.53 -5.10 9.54
C PRO A 114 23.93 -6.52 9.08
N GLU A 115 24.73 -7.21 9.89
CA GLU A 115 25.19 -8.60 9.72
C GLU A 115 24.08 -9.64 9.94
N GLN A 116 23.09 -9.31 10.79
CA GLN A 116 21.93 -10.14 11.12
C GLN A 116 20.66 -9.70 10.40
N GLN A 117 20.74 -8.68 9.57
CA GLN A 117 19.79 -8.49 8.51
C GLN A 117 20.07 -9.61 7.51
N HIS A 118 19.40 -10.76 7.67
CA HIS A 118 19.29 -11.73 6.58
C HIS A 118 18.83 -10.91 5.37
N ARG A 119 19.77 -10.60 4.46
CA ARG A 119 19.45 -9.95 3.20
C ARG A 119 18.46 -10.89 2.55
N ARG A 120 17.18 -10.51 2.59
CA ARG A 120 16.13 -11.29 1.94
C ARG A 120 16.63 -11.45 0.51
N ARG A 121 16.84 -12.71 0.11
CA ARG A 121 17.31 -13.00 -1.24
C ARG A 121 16.36 -12.30 -2.20
N ALA A 122 16.90 -11.61 -3.18
CA ALA A 122 16.10 -10.98 -4.21
C ALA A 122 15.21 -12.06 -4.86
N GLN A 123 13.92 -11.80 -4.89
CA GLN A 123 12.98 -12.63 -5.63
C GLN A 123 12.89 -12.08 -7.06
N PHE A 124 12.75 -12.98 -8.02
CA PHE A 124 12.63 -12.66 -9.43
C PHE A 124 11.33 -13.27 -9.96
N GLY A 125 10.69 -12.59 -10.91
CA GLY A 125 9.52 -13.11 -11.61
C GLY A 125 9.87 -14.30 -12.51
N GLU A 126 8.89 -14.72 -13.32
CA GLU A 126 9.11 -15.78 -14.30
C GLU A 126 10.17 -15.36 -15.34
N PRO A 127 11.01 -16.28 -15.84
CA PRO A 127 11.92 -15.97 -16.93
C PRO A 127 11.16 -15.54 -18.19
N ILE A 128 11.54 -14.40 -18.78
CA ILE A 128 10.95 -13.88 -20.02
C ILE A 128 12.01 -13.55 -21.09
N ASP A 129 13.27 -13.32 -20.70
CA ASP A 129 14.40 -12.97 -21.58
C ASP A 129 14.04 -11.98 -22.70
N PHE A 130 13.30 -10.93 -22.34
CA PHE A 130 12.73 -9.99 -23.29
C PHE A 130 13.53 -8.68 -23.32
N ARG A 131 14.30 -8.46 -24.40
CA ARG A 131 15.04 -7.20 -24.66
C ARG A 131 15.92 -6.73 -23.49
N GLY A 132 16.61 -7.68 -22.85
CA GLY A 132 17.47 -7.41 -21.70
C GLY A 132 16.76 -7.43 -20.35
N LEU A 133 15.42 -7.42 -20.31
CA LEU A 133 14.66 -7.72 -19.10
C LEU A 133 14.47 -9.24 -18.99
N ARG A 134 15.25 -9.88 -18.12
CA ARG A 134 15.30 -11.36 -18.03
C ARG A 134 14.13 -11.98 -17.28
N PHE A 135 13.54 -11.24 -16.34
CA PHE A 135 12.46 -11.75 -15.49
C PHE A 135 11.24 -10.83 -15.56
N GLY A 136 10.06 -11.42 -15.46
CA GLY A 136 8.79 -10.73 -15.44
C GLY A 136 8.65 -9.80 -14.22
N PRO A 137 7.78 -8.78 -14.32
CA PRO A 137 7.42 -7.92 -13.20
C PRO A 137 6.97 -8.69 -11.96
N LEU A 138 7.25 -8.13 -10.78
CA LEU A 138 6.73 -8.58 -9.48
C LEU A 138 5.84 -7.53 -8.80
N ASN A 139 5.67 -6.36 -9.43
CA ASN A 139 4.90 -5.22 -8.94
C ASN A 139 4.59 -4.26 -10.10
N GLU A 140 3.82 -3.21 -9.81
CA GLU A 140 3.45 -2.11 -10.72
C GLU A 140 4.67 -1.47 -11.39
N GLN A 141 5.72 -1.14 -10.64
CA GLN A 141 6.92 -0.50 -11.22
C GLN A 141 7.58 -1.33 -12.33
N GLY A 142 7.57 -2.66 -12.19
CA GLY A 142 8.03 -3.56 -13.24
C GLY A 142 7.13 -3.53 -14.48
N VAL A 143 5.82 -3.38 -14.29
CA VAL A 143 4.83 -3.20 -15.37
C VAL A 143 5.06 -1.88 -16.09
N VAL A 144 5.23 -0.78 -15.35
CA VAL A 144 5.54 0.55 -15.91
C VAL A 144 6.81 0.49 -16.76
N TYR A 145 7.88 -0.10 -16.23
CA TYR A 145 9.15 -0.26 -16.96
C TYR A 145 8.96 -1.06 -18.25
N LEU A 146 8.31 -2.22 -18.16
CA LEU A 146 8.08 -3.09 -19.31
C LEU A 146 7.20 -2.41 -20.36
N PHE A 147 6.10 -1.75 -19.95
CA PHE A 147 5.25 -0.99 -20.86
C PHE A 147 6.06 0.11 -21.55
N GLY A 148 6.90 0.84 -20.81
CA GLY A 148 7.82 1.83 -21.39
C GLY A 148 8.67 1.26 -22.53
N MET A 149 9.18 0.02 -22.38
CA MET A 149 9.97 -0.66 -23.40
C MET A 149 9.19 -1.03 -24.68
N VAL A 150 7.87 -1.22 -24.58
CA VAL A 150 7.04 -1.76 -25.69
C VAL A 150 5.91 -0.83 -26.13
N SER A 151 5.71 0.30 -25.45
CA SER A 151 4.58 1.23 -25.64
C SER A 151 4.34 1.58 -27.11
N ARG A 152 5.40 1.91 -27.85
CA ARG A 152 5.32 2.26 -29.28
C ARG A 152 4.78 1.13 -30.14
N GLU A 153 5.15 -0.11 -29.87
CA GLU A 153 4.68 -1.28 -30.63
C GLU A 153 3.26 -1.69 -30.22
N LEU A 154 2.87 -1.35 -29.00
CA LEU A 154 1.48 -1.47 -28.54
C LEU A 154 0.59 -0.33 -29.07
N GLY A 155 1.14 0.61 -29.83
CA GLY A 155 0.39 1.73 -30.43
C GLY A 155 0.22 2.93 -29.49
N PHE A 156 1.14 3.12 -28.55
CA PHE A 156 1.12 4.23 -27.60
C PHE A 156 2.35 5.14 -27.74
N LEU A 157 2.12 6.45 -27.59
CA LEU A 157 3.15 7.46 -27.39
C LEU A 157 2.96 8.02 -25.98
N VAL A 158 3.84 7.66 -25.05
CA VAL A 158 3.78 8.11 -23.66
C VAL A 158 4.18 9.60 -23.60
N GLU A 159 3.35 10.42 -22.96
CA GLU A 159 3.60 11.86 -22.76
C GLU A 159 4.08 12.14 -21.34
N SER A 160 3.46 11.53 -20.33
CA SER A 160 3.89 11.66 -18.95
C SER A 160 3.55 10.41 -18.12
N ILE A 161 4.37 10.16 -17.09
CA ILE A 161 4.13 9.14 -16.06
C ILE A 161 4.25 9.85 -14.71
N ARG A 162 3.28 9.62 -13.84
CA ARG A 162 3.16 10.21 -12.51
C ARG A 162 2.83 9.11 -11.48
N THR A 163 2.69 9.49 -10.21
CA THR A 163 2.35 8.57 -9.12
C THR A 163 0.90 8.71 -8.66
N GLU A 164 0.20 9.67 -9.25
CA GLU A 164 -1.18 10.01 -8.96
C GLU A 164 -2.09 9.40 -10.03
N TYR A 165 -3.18 8.83 -9.56
CA TYR A 165 -4.23 8.30 -10.41
C TYR A 165 -4.81 9.34 -11.40
N PRO A 166 -4.96 9.01 -12.70
CA PRO A 166 -4.36 7.87 -13.38
C PRO A 166 -2.86 8.08 -13.65
N ASP A 167 -2.06 7.02 -13.54
CA ASP A 167 -0.59 7.07 -13.53
C ASP A 167 0.05 7.60 -14.82
N CYS A 168 -0.62 7.51 -15.96
CA CYS A 168 0.00 7.77 -17.25
C CYS A 168 -0.92 8.50 -18.23
N GLU A 169 -0.37 9.52 -18.87
CA GLU A 169 -0.99 10.20 -20.00
C GLU A 169 -0.23 9.85 -21.28
N ALA A 170 -0.96 9.38 -22.29
CA ALA A 170 -0.40 8.94 -23.55
C ALA A 170 -1.31 9.31 -24.74
N LYS A 171 -0.76 9.20 -25.95
CA LYS A 171 -1.55 9.12 -27.18
C LYS A 171 -1.65 7.68 -27.65
N ARG A 172 -2.86 7.22 -27.95
CA ARG A 172 -3.13 5.89 -28.49
C ARG A 172 -3.46 5.97 -29.98
N CYS A 173 -2.88 5.10 -30.79
CA CYS A 173 -3.20 5.00 -32.20
C CYS A 173 -4.54 4.26 -32.42
N VAL A 174 -5.42 4.85 -33.24
CA VAL A 174 -6.79 4.34 -33.52
C VAL A 174 -7.00 3.90 -34.96
N ASP A 175 -5.93 3.81 -35.74
CA ASP A 175 -5.98 3.22 -37.08
C ASP A 175 -4.78 2.32 -37.38
N SER A 176 -4.96 1.45 -38.36
CA SER A 176 -3.93 0.51 -38.80
C SER A 176 -2.79 1.18 -39.57
N LYS A 177 -2.92 2.46 -39.96
CA LYS A 177 -1.90 3.21 -40.71
C LYS A 177 -0.97 4.00 -39.79
N GLY A 178 -1.22 4.07 -38.49
CA GLY A 178 -0.41 4.85 -37.56
C GLY A 178 -0.67 6.36 -37.60
N GLN A 179 -1.78 6.83 -38.19
CA GLN A 179 -1.94 8.25 -38.55
C GLN A 179 -2.88 9.03 -37.62
N ARG A 180 -3.86 8.37 -37.01
CA ARG A 180 -4.80 8.99 -36.07
C ARG A 180 -4.50 8.54 -34.65
N TRP A 181 -4.54 9.52 -33.75
CA TRP A 181 -4.16 9.37 -32.36
C TRP A 181 -5.22 10.03 -31.48
N GLU A 182 -5.60 9.36 -30.39
CA GLU A 182 -6.49 9.89 -29.36
C GLU A 182 -5.76 9.98 -28.03
N HIS A 183 -6.30 10.77 -27.10
CA HIS A 183 -5.79 10.79 -25.73
C HIS A 183 -6.13 9.49 -25.01
N ALA A 184 -5.21 8.99 -24.20
CA ALA A 184 -5.39 7.79 -23.40
C ALA A 184 -4.83 8.03 -21.99
N LEU A 185 -5.71 7.94 -21.01
CA LEU A 185 -5.40 7.89 -19.59
C LEU A 185 -5.25 6.42 -19.18
N ILE A 186 -4.07 6.07 -18.68
CA ILE A 186 -3.69 4.70 -18.37
C ILE A 186 -3.40 4.60 -16.88
N GLU A 187 -3.99 3.61 -16.24
CA GLU A 187 -3.57 3.15 -14.92
C GLU A 187 -2.68 1.90 -15.05
N PHE A 188 -1.60 1.85 -14.28
CA PHE A 188 -0.73 0.68 -14.22
C PHE A 188 -1.02 -0.13 -12.97
N GLU A 189 -1.23 -1.43 -13.16
CA GLU A 189 -1.46 -2.33 -12.03
C GLU A 189 -0.63 -3.61 -12.19
N TYR A 190 -0.27 -4.27 -11.10
CA TYR A 190 0.33 -5.60 -11.24
C TYR A 190 -0.71 -6.61 -11.72
N ARG A 191 -1.87 -6.66 -11.05
CA ARG A 191 -3.05 -7.42 -11.45
C ARG A 191 -4.19 -6.50 -11.79
N SER A 192 -5.02 -6.84 -12.77
CA SER A 192 -6.20 -6.02 -13.08
C SER A 192 -7.18 -5.86 -11.91
N ARG A 193 -7.25 -6.85 -10.99
CA ARG A 193 -8.05 -6.76 -9.76
C ARG A 193 -7.58 -5.65 -8.82
N ASP A 194 -6.28 -5.35 -8.81
CA ASP A 194 -5.69 -4.33 -7.93
C ASP A 194 -6.34 -2.95 -8.19
N PHE A 195 -6.75 -2.68 -9.44
CA PHE A 195 -7.56 -1.49 -9.78
C PHE A 195 -8.84 -1.35 -8.95
N GLN A 196 -9.57 -2.45 -8.73
CA GLN A 196 -10.77 -2.42 -7.87
C GLN A 196 -10.36 -2.28 -6.41
N ASP A 197 -9.33 -3.02 -5.98
CA ASP A 197 -8.90 -3.05 -4.58
C ASP A 197 -8.39 -1.68 -4.10
N HIS A 198 -7.82 -0.89 -5.02
CA HIS A 198 -7.41 0.50 -4.78
C HIS A 198 -8.56 1.53 -4.84
N GLY A 199 -9.76 1.12 -5.27
CA GLY A 199 -10.94 2.00 -5.31
C GLY A 199 -10.93 3.02 -6.44
N HIS A 200 -10.21 2.75 -7.53
CA HIS A 200 -10.15 3.64 -8.68
C HIS A 200 -11.47 3.71 -9.44
N ARG A 201 -11.78 4.90 -9.97
CA ARG A 201 -13.03 5.18 -10.66
C ARG A 201 -12.87 4.97 -12.16
N ALA A 202 -13.57 4.00 -12.72
CA ALA A 202 -13.50 3.66 -14.13
C ALA A 202 -13.75 4.83 -15.11
N GLU A 203 -14.43 5.89 -14.68
CA GLU A 203 -14.69 7.07 -15.52
C GLU A 203 -13.48 7.99 -15.70
N ASP A 204 -12.48 7.87 -14.82
CA ASP A 204 -11.35 8.79 -14.74
C ASP A 204 -10.09 8.21 -15.45
N CYS A 205 -10.18 7.00 -16.03
CA CYS A 205 -9.14 6.41 -16.89
C CYS A 205 -9.73 5.60 -18.06
N ASP A 206 -9.00 5.50 -19.17
CA ASP A 206 -9.46 4.78 -20.37
C ASP A 206 -9.05 3.29 -20.33
N LEU A 207 -7.93 2.98 -19.68
CA LEU A 207 -7.23 1.71 -19.76
C LEU A 207 -6.58 1.33 -18.43
N VAL A 208 -6.52 0.02 -18.15
CA VAL A 208 -5.66 -0.57 -17.11
C VAL A 208 -4.63 -1.46 -17.79
N VAL A 209 -3.36 -1.05 -17.77
CA VAL A 209 -2.26 -1.89 -18.28
C VAL A 209 -1.72 -2.71 -17.12
N CYS A 210 -1.75 -4.04 -17.25
CA CYS A 210 -1.33 -4.92 -16.15
C CYS A 210 -0.42 -6.07 -16.58
N TRP A 211 0.27 -6.69 -15.62
CA TRP A 211 1.01 -7.94 -15.88
C TRP A 211 0.06 -9.13 -15.97
N VAL A 212 -0.89 -9.25 -15.03
CA VAL A 212 -1.83 -10.37 -14.94
C VAL A 212 -3.25 -9.83 -15.06
N HIS A 213 -4.03 -10.36 -16.01
CA HIS A 213 -5.45 -10.05 -16.10
C HIS A 213 -6.28 -11.14 -15.42
N ASP A 214 -6.80 -10.82 -14.24
CA ASP A 214 -7.56 -11.69 -13.34
C ASP A 214 -8.96 -11.14 -12.98
N TRP A 215 -9.36 -10.02 -13.56
CA TRP A 215 -10.68 -9.40 -13.36
C TRP A 215 -11.42 -9.24 -14.68
N GLN A 216 -12.20 -10.26 -15.05
CA GLN A 216 -12.84 -10.34 -16.37
C GLN A 216 -13.95 -9.29 -16.56
N GLU A 217 -14.59 -8.84 -15.48
CA GLU A 217 -15.63 -7.82 -15.46
C GLU A 217 -15.08 -6.40 -15.30
N CYS A 218 -13.79 -6.19 -15.56
CA CYS A 218 -13.17 -4.86 -15.52
C CYS A 218 -13.94 -3.90 -16.46
N PRO A 219 -14.42 -2.74 -15.97
CA PRO A 219 -15.26 -1.82 -16.73
C PRO A 219 -14.49 -1.05 -17.81
N VAL A 220 -13.15 -1.04 -17.72
CA VAL A 220 -12.25 -0.40 -18.67
C VAL A 220 -11.45 -1.44 -19.44
N GLN A 221 -10.88 -1.05 -20.58
CA GLN A 221 -10.09 -1.97 -21.39
C GLN A 221 -8.78 -2.35 -20.68
N VAL A 222 -8.43 -3.64 -20.71
CA VAL A 222 -7.25 -4.18 -20.02
C VAL A 222 -6.20 -4.76 -20.98
N PRO A 223 -5.17 -3.98 -21.38
CA PRO A 223 -4.00 -4.52 -22.04
C PRO A 223 -3.10 -5.34 -21.09
N GLU A 224 -3.27 -6.66 -21.08
CA GLU A 224 -2.36 -7.57 -20.35
C GLU A 224 -1.00 -7.71 -21.06
N LEU A 225 0.08 -7.30 -20.41
CA LEU A 225 1.43 -7.34 -21.00
C LEU A 225 1.96 -8.77 -21.14
N ARG A 226 1.73 -9.64 -20.16
CA ARG A 226 2.26 -11.02 -20.15
C ARG A 226 1.85 -11.79 -21.39
N SER A 227 0.57 -11.72 -21.77
CA SER A 227 0.08 -12.36 -22.98
C SER A 227 0.53 -11.66 -24.26
N ARG A 228 0.67 -10.32 -24.24
CA ARG A 228 1.10 -9.51 -25.40
C ARG A 228 2.57 -9.66 -25.77
N LEU A 229 3.45 -9.94 -24.81
CA LEU A 229 4.87 -10.20 -25.09
C LEU A 229 5.06 -11.31 -26.14
N ARG A 230 4.15 -12.29 -26.21
CA ARG A 230 4.19 -13.39 -27.19
C ARG A 230 4.14 -12.92 -28.65
N TYR A 231 3.63 -11.72 -28.90
CA TYR A 231 3.47 -11.14 -30.24
C TYR A 231 4.49 -10.04 -30.54
N LEU A 232 5.32 -9.69 -29.56
CA LEU A 232 6.37 -8.69 -29.69
C LEU A 232 7.69 -9.43 -29.91
N SER A 233 8.32 -9.24 -31.06
CA SER A 233 9.52 -10.01 -31.42
C SER A 233 10.62 -9.84 -30.36
N PRO A 234 11.29 -10.93 -29.93
CA PRO A 234 12.54 -10.82 -29.21
C PRO A 234 13.57 -10.24 -30.18
N ARG A 235 14.09 -9.05 -29.88
CA ARG A 235 15.22 -8.46 -30.62
C ARG A 235 16.52 -8.92 -29.98
#